data_AF-A0A2S8R6J2-F1
#
_entry.id   AF-A0A2S8R6J2-F1
#
_cell.length_a   1.000
_cell.length_b   1.000
_cell.length_c   1.000
_cell.angle_alpha   90.00
_cell.angle_beta   90.00
_cell.angle_gamma   90.00
#
_symmetry.space_group_name_H-M   'P 1'
#
loop_
_entity.id
_entity.type
_entity.pdbx_description
1 polymer ?
#
loop_
_entity_poly.entity_id
_entity_poly.type
_entity_poly.pdbx_seq_one_letter_code
_entity_poly.pdbx_strand_id
1 'polypeptide(L)'
;MKSYIVKIFAGASVSIIIAMNALNFLKLENIDSLEYMYIISYGGLFTFDIEHNIFGFFKILVPHILLIYLLAYYMYNDFKICSVYVFTRSNKRKHWFIKKYFSLLFITAVYYFVQFLIVFLIGTIYKFRPESIKLFTLIVTTDFILLTLTGFLLVISTNLLSFKLGTNFAYLSLIIADGAMIMLPAALHGVLDNLIIKLLPTSNGMLIWHSDNFLRLFSQKLGFEFIEGFSVLFSIIYILILLAAIFFIGIRFIENLDVINEEKEA
;
A
#
# COMPACT_ATOMS: atom_id res chain seq x y z
N MET A 1 11.83 -4.31 -16.64
CA MET A 1 12.04 -3.17 -15.71
C MET A 1 11.79 -1.81 -16.35
N LYS A 2 12.42 -1.41 -17.47
CA LYS A 2 12.23 -0.07 -18.08
C LYS A 2 10.75 0.34 -18.31
N SER A 3 9.91 -0.57 -18.85
CA SER A 3 8.46 -0.30 -19.03
C SER A 3 7.71 -0.04 -17.71
N TYR A 4 8.12 -0.69 -16.61
CA TYR A 4 7.49 -0.50 -15.30
C TYR A 4 7.89 0.81 -14.63
N ILE A 5 9.09 1.31 -14.90
CA ILE A 5 9.52 2.64 -14.42
C ILE A 5 8.66 3.74 -15.06
N VAL A 6 8.38 3.66 -16.36
CA VAL A 6 7.48 4.61 -17.04
C VAL A 6 6.06 4.53 -16.48
N LYS A 7 5.59 3.32 -16.19
CA LYS A 7 4.30 3.10 -15.53
C LYS A 7 4.23 3.71 -14.12
N ILE A 8 5.31 3.66 -13.35
CA ILE A 8 5.38 4.30 -12.02
C ILE A 8 5.17 5.82 -12.13
N PHE A 9 5.67 6.47 -13.20
CA PHE A 9 5.40 7.89 -13.43
C PHE A 9 3.93 8.19 -13.75
N ALA A 10 3.11 7.21 -14.17
CA ALA A 10 1.66 7.42 -14.23
C ALA A 10 1.04 7.53 -12.82
N GLY A 11 1.63 6.87 -11.82
CA GLY A 11 1.25 7.06 -10.42
C GLY A 11 1.63 8.44 -9.86
N ALA A 12 2.58 9.14 -10.49
CA ALA A 12 2.97 10.49 -10.11
C ALA A 12 1.80 11.48 -10.21
N SER A 13 0.95 11.37 -11.24
CA SER A 13 -0.18 12.31 -11.40
C SER A 13 -1.18 12.20 -10.26
N VAL A 14 -1.41 10.99 -9.72
CA VAL A 14 -2.27 10.78 -8.55
C VAL A 14 -1.67 11.48 -7.33
N SER A 15 -0.36 11.37 -7.10
CA SER A 15 0.28 12.05 -5.97
C SER A 15 0.22 13.57 -6.06
N ILE A 16 0.18 14.16 -7.26
CA ILE A 16 -0.06 15.60 -7.44
C ILE A 16 -1.46 15.97 -6.95
N ILE A 17 -2.49 15.20 -7.33
CA ILE A 17 -3.88 15.46 -6.91
C ILE A 17 -4.00 15.33 -5.38
N ILE A 18 -3.41 14.29 -4.79
CA ILE A 18 -3.39 14.08 -3.34
C ILE A 18 -2.68 15.23 -2.63
N ALA A 19 -1.50 15.64 -3.12
CA ALA A 19 -0.73 16.74 -2.55
C ALA A 19 -1.50 18.07 -2.62
N MET A 20 -2.14 18.36 -3.74
CA MET A 20 -2.94 19.58 -3.92
C MET A 20 -4.17 19.60 -3.02
N ASN A 21 -4.83 18.45 -2.83
CA ASN A 21 -5.93 18.32 -1.88
C ASN A 21 -5.45 18.58 -0.44
N ALA A 22 -4.34 17.95 -0.03
CA ALA A 22 -3.74 18.15 1.29
C ALA A 22 -3.32 19.62 1.51
N LEU A 23 -2.72 20.25 0.50
CA LEU A 23 -2.33 21.65 0.53
C LEU A 23 -3.54 22.57 0.74
N ASN A 24 -4.63 22.34 0.00
CA ASN A 24 -5.84 23.15 0.12
C ASN A 24 -6.45 23.04 1.52
N PHE A 25 -6.52 21.81 2.05
CA PHE A 25 -7.00 21.58 3.41
C PHE A 25 -6.12 22.31 4.44
N LEU A 26 -4.80 22.19 4.33
CA LEU A 26 -3.87 22.81 5.28
C LEU A 26 -3.88 24.35 5.26
N LYS A 27 -4.09 24.94 4.08
CA LYS A 27 -4.26 26.39 3.97
C LYS A 27 -5.55 26.89 4.61
N LEU A 28 -6.63 26.12 4.55
CA LEU A 28 -7.88 26.48 5.23
C LEU A 28 -7.70 26.48 6.76
N GLU A 29 -6.93 25.53 7.28
CA GLU A 29 -6.60 25.41 8.70
C GLU A 29 -5.43 26.32 9.16
N ASN A 30 -4.84 27.10 8.25
CA ASN A 30 -3.65 27.94 8.50
C ASN A 30 -2.45 27.15 9.08
N ILE A 31 -2.19 25.95 8.55
CA ILE A 31 -1.10 25.07 8.97
C ILE A 31 -0.05 24.95 7.85
N ASP A 32 1.13 25.53 8.04
CA ASP A 32 2.22 25.51 7.05
C ASP A 32 3.32 24.47 7.37
N SER A 33 2.92 23.24 7.66
CA SER A 33 3.85 22.16 8.07
C SER A 33 3.85 20.96 7.13
N LEU A 34 5.05 20.48 6.80
CA LEU A 34 5.25 19.31 5.95
C LEU A 34 4.77 18.02 6.62
N GLU A 35 4.91 17.90 7.94
CA GLU A 35 4.44 16.74 8.71
C GLU A 35 2.94 16.50 8.50
N TYR A 36 2.14 17.56 8.64
CA TYR A 36 0.70 17.47 8.41
C TYR A 36 0.37 17.19 6.94
N MET A 37 1.19 17.68 6.01
CA MET A 37 1.01 17.39 4.58
C MET A 37 1.12 15.90 4.28
N TYR A 38 2.08 15.19 4.88
CA TYR A 38 2.19 13.73 4.76
C TYR A 38 1.04 13.00 5.46
N ILE A 39 0.70 13.39 6.69
CA ILE A 39 -0.42 12.81 7.44
C ILE A 39 -1.73 12.92 6.65
N ILE A 40 -2.02 14.09 6.08
CA ILE A 40 -3.24 14.28 5.28
C ILE A 40 -3.13 13.60 3.92
N SER A 41 -1.95 13.50 3.30
CA SER A 41 -1.82 12.86 2.00
C SER A 41 -1.98 11.34 2.08
N TYR A 42 -1.37 10.71 3.08
CA TYR A 42 -1.13 9.26 3.10
C TYR A 42 -1.48 8.59 4.43
N GLY A 43 -1.70 9.36 5.50
CA GLY A 43 -1.83 8.80 6.84
C GLY A 43 -3.09 7.95 7.10
N GLY A 44 -4.12 8.01 6.25
CA GLY A 44 -5.30 7.16 6.34
C GLY A 44 -6.64 7.90 6.40
N LEU A 45 -7.64 7.27 7.04
CA LEU A 45 -8.99 7.80 7.28
C LEU A 45 -9.09 8.54 8.61
N PHE A 46 -9.57 9.79 8.58
CA PHE A 46 -9.56 10.70 9.73
C PHE A 46 -10.53 10.31 10.84
N THR A 47 -11.66 9.70 10.47
CA THR A 47 -12.66 9.18 11.40
C THR A 47 -13.14 7.80 10.95
N PHE A 48 -13.77 7.06 11.85
CA PHE A 48 -14.48 5.82 11.52
C PHE A 48 -15.89 6.08 10.95
N ASP A 49 -16.36 7.32 10.84
CA ASP A 49 -17.64 7.62 10.19
C ASP A 49 -17.54 7.54 8.65
N ILE A 50 -18.34 6.67 8.03
CA ILE A 50 -18.36 6.41 6.59
C ILE A 50 -18.85 7.64 5.80
N GLU A 51 -19.87 8.36 6.31
CA GLU A 51 -20.52 9.44 5.56
C GLU A 51 -19.56 10.61 5.34
N HIS A 52 -18.72 10.89 6.34
CA HIS A 52 -17.77 11.99 6.31
C HIS A 52 -16.42 11.65 5.66
N ASN A 53 -16.14 10.36 5.36
CA ASN A 53 -14.83 9.90 4.87
C ASN A 53 -14.77 9.40 3.44
N ILE A 54 -15.82 9.60 2.63
CA ILE A 54 -15.84 9.06 1.26
C ILE A 54 -14.65 9.53 0.41
N PHE A 55 -14.22 10.79 0.57
CA PHE A 55 -13.03 11.33 -0.09
C PHE A 55 -11.73 10.72 0.46
N GLY A 56 -11.65 10.50 1.77
CA GLY A 56 -10.53 9.81 2.42
C GLY A 56 -10.39 8.38 1.93
N PHE A 57 -11.52 7.69 1.72
CA PHE A 57 -11.56 6.34 1.16
C PHE A 57 -10.96 6.30 -0.25
N PHE A 58 -11.39 7.18 -1.15
CA PHE A 58 -10.82 7.25 -2.50
C PHE A 58 -9.34 7.66 -2.51
N LYS A 59 -8.92 8.54 -1.60
CA LYS A 59 -7.53 8.96 -1.46
C LYS A 59 -6.59 7.78 -1.17
N ILE A 60 -7.07 6.78 -0.44
CA ILE A 60 -6.32 5.56 -0.11
C ILE A 60 -6.47 4.52 -1.22
N LEU A 61 -7.72 4.28 -1.66
CA LEU A 61 -8.03 3.22 -2.60
C LEU A 61 -7.42 3.46 -3.99
N VAL A 62 -7.45 4.70 -4.50
CA VAL A 62 -6.96 4.99 -5.86
C VAL A 62 -5.47 4.68 -6.02
N PRO A 63 -4.56 5.10 -5.12
CA PRO A 63 -3.16 4.67 -5.15
C PRO A 63 -2.97 3.15 -5.12
N HIS A 64 -3.80 2.41 -4.35
CA HIS A 64 -3.76 0.95 -4.30
C HIS A 64 -4.20 0.32 -5.63
N ILE A 65 -5.35 0.75 -6.16
CA ILE A 65 -5.87 0.30 -7.47
C ILE A 65 -4.80 0.49 -8.55
N LEU A 66 -4.19 1.68 -8.60
CA LEU A 66 -3.19 1.98 -9.61
C LEU A 66 -1.93 1.13 -9.43
N LEU A 67 -1.43 0.99 -8.20
CA LEU A 67 -0.28 0.13 -7.90
C LEU A 67 -0.53 -1.33 -8.34
N ILE A 68 -1.68 -1.90 -7.96
CA ILE A 68 -2.04 -3.27 -8.31
C ILE A 68 -2.19 -3.39 -9.83
N TYR A 69 -2.91 -2.47 -10.48
CA TYR A 69 -3.10 -2.48 -11.94
C TYR A 69 -1.77 -2.50 -12.70
N LEU A 70 -0.82 -1.66 -12.28
CA LEU A 70 0.48 -1.56 -12.94
C LEU A 70 1.33 -2.84 -12.79
N LEU A 71 1.15 -3.59 -11.70
CA LEU A 71 2.01 -4.72 -11.33
C LEU A 71 1.31 -6.09 -11.38
N ALA A 72 0.00 -6.17 -11.62
CA ALA A 72 -0.78 -7.41 -11.61
C ALA A 72 -0.26 -8.47 -12.60
N TYR A 73 0.23 -8.03 -13.76
CA TYR A 73 0.74 -8.91 -14.82
C TYR A 73 2.22 -9.28 -14.66
N TYR A 74 2.92 -8.73 -13.67
CA TYR A 74 4.38 -8.76 -13.60
C TYR A 74 4.94 -10.18 -13.55
N MET A 75 4.40 -11.03 -12.67
CA MET A 75 4.83 -12.41 -12.53
C MET A 75 4.16 -13.32 -13.55
N TYR A 76 2.88 -13.09 -13.87
CA TYR A 76 2.11 -13.91 -14.80
C TYR A 76 2.74 -13.97 -16.19
N ASN A 77 3.00 -12.80 -16.80
CA ASN A 77 3.54 -12.72 -18.16
C ASN A 77 4.93 -13.37 -18.28
N ASP A 78 5.74 -13.21 -17.25
CA ASP A 78 7.08 -13.79 -17.22
C ASP A 78 7.04 -15.30 -16.97
N PHE A 79 6.15 -15.77 -16.08
CA PHE A 79 5.96 -17.19 -15.83
C PHE A 79 5.43 -17.92 -17.07
N LYS A 80 4.52 -17.31 -17.84
CA LYS A 80 4.00 -17.89 -19.08
C LYS A 80 5.15 -18.29 -20.02
N ILE A 81 6.12 -17.40 -20.21
CA ILE A 81 7.31 -17.67 -21.01
C ILE A 81 8.24 -18.67 -20.31
N CYS A 82 8.57 -18.45 -19.03
CA CYS A 82 9.52 -19.30 -18.32
C CYS A 82 9.03 -20.74 -18.12
N SER A 83 7.73 -20.97 -18.00
CA SER A 83 7.14 -22.29 -17.79
C SER A 83 7.40 -23.23 -18.97
N VAL A 84 7.34 -22.73 -20.20
CA VAL A 84 7.58 -23.49 -21.42
C VAL A 84 9.07 -23.62 -21.71
N TYR A 85 9.82 -22.51 -21.66
CA TYR A 85 11.19 -22.46 -22.19
C TYR A 85 12.29 -22.73 -21.15
N VAL A 86 12.07 -22.40 -19.88
CA VAL A 86 13.12 -22.41 -18.84
C VAL A 86 12.91 -23.54 -17.83
N PHE A 87 11.67 -23.73 -17.35
CA PHE A 87 11.38 -24.68 -16.29
C PHE A 87 11.34 -26.14 -16.77
N THR A 88 11.09 -26.37 -18.06
CA THR A 88 11.22 -27.69 -18.69
C THR A 88 12.66 -28.19 -18.74
N ARG A 89 13.64 -27.27 -18.72
CA ARG A 89 15.08 -27.57 -18.85
C ARG A 89 15.86 -27.39 -17.55
N SER A 90 15.27 -26.77 -16.52
CA SER A 90 15.94 -26.52 -15.25
C SER A 90 14.96 -26.40 -14.09
N ASN A 91 15.25 -27.05 -12.96
CA ASN A 91 14.45 -26.94 -11.74
C ASN A 91 14.77 -25.66 -10.96
N LYS A 92 14.59 -24.49 -11.59
CA LYS A 92 14.95 -23.17 -11.04
C LYS A 92 13.72 -22.32 -10.65
N ARG A 93 12.54 -22.93 -10.52
CA ARG A 93 11.26 -22.25 -10.20
C ARG A 93 11.32 -21.45 -8.90
N LYS A 94 11.86 -22.05 -7.83
CA LYS A 94 12.05 -21.38 -6.54
C LYS A 94 12.95 -20.14 -6.65
N HIS A 95 14.08 -20.28 -7.33
CA HIS A 95 15.00 -19.15 -7.54
C HIS A 95 14.36 -18.03 -8.36
N TRP A 96 13.58 -18.40 -9.39
CA TRP A 96 12.78 -17.45 -10.16
C TRP A 96 11.77 -16.70 -9.29
N PHE A 97 11.03 -17.41 -8.44
CA PHE A 97 10.05 -16.80 -7.52
C PHE A 97 10.72 -15.82 -6.56
N ILE A 98 11.82 -16.22 -5.92
CA ILE A 98 12.59 -15.35 -5.01
C ILE A 98 13.02 -14.07 -5.71
N LYS A 99 13.58 -14.18 -6.93
CA LYS A 99 13.98 -13.02 -7.73
C LYS A 99 12.80 -12.10 -8.04
N LYS A 100 11.64 -12.65 -8.39
CA LYS A 100 10.43 -11.87 -8.70
C LYS A 100 9.82 -11.22 -7.47
N TYR A 101 9.81 -11.90 -6.33
CA TYR A 101 9.33 -11.41 -5.05
C TYR A 101 10.09 -10.14 -4.62
N PHE A 102 11.43 -10.21 -4.57
CA PHE A 102 12.24 -9.05 -4.21
C PHE A 102 12.22 -7.95 -5.28
N SER A 103 12.08 -8.32 -6.56
CA SER A 103 11.89 -7.32 -7.61
C SER A 103 10.58 -6.57 -7.46
N LEU A 104 9.48 -7.22 -7.07
CA LEU A 104 8.21 -6.56 -6.81
C LEU A 104 8.31 -5.64 -5.60
N LEU A 105 8.92 -6.10 -4.50
CA LEU A 105 9.17 -5.26 -3.32
C LEU A 105 9.92 -3.98 -3.68
N PHE A 106 10.99 -4.11 -4.47
CA PHE A 106 11.77 -2.95 -4.93
C PHE A 106 10.93 -2.00 -5.80
N ILE A 107 10.16 -2.52 -6.76
CA ILE A 107 9.33 -1.69 -7.64
C ILE A 107 8.23 -0.97 -6.83
N THR A 108 7.62 -1.63 -5.85
CA THR A 108 6.64 -1.02 -4.94
C THR A 108 7.28 0.08 -4.08
N ALA A 109 8.49 -0.14 -3.55
CA ALA A 109 9.20 0.88 -2.79
C ALA A 109 9.52 2.11 -3.64
N VAL A 110 9.96 1.91 -4.90
CA VAL A 110 10.21 3.01 -5.84
C VAL A 110 8.92 3.77 -6.16
N TYR A 111 7.79 3.06 -6.30
CA TYR A 111 6.49 3.68 -6.53
C TYR A 111 6.12 4.68 -5.43
N TYR A 112 6.12 4.27 -4.17
CA TYR A 112 5.82 5.17 -3.06
C TYR A 112 6.90 6.23 -2.86
N PHE A 113 8.16 5.92 -3.15
CA PHE A 113 9.24 6.90 -3.06
C PHE A 113 9.02 8.09 -4.01
N VAL A 114 8.63 7.81 -5.26
CA VAL A 114 8.30 8.86 -6.24
C VAL A 114 7.11 9.69 -5.78
N GLN A 115 6.07 9.04 -5.25
CA GLN A 115 4.90 9.75 -4.72
C GLN A 115 5.25 10.67 -3.54
N PHE A 116 6.06 10.18 -2.60
CA PHE A 116 6.53 10.94 -1.45
C PHE A 116 7.40 12.11 -1.88
N LEU A 117 8.26 11.92 -2.88
CA LEU A 117 9.08 12.99 -3.44
C LEU A 117 8.22 14.10 -4.05
N ILE A 118 7.11 13.77 -4.72
CA ILE A 118 6.20 14.76 -5.30
C ILE A 118 5.50 15.58 -4.22
N VAL A 119 5.01 14.95 -3.15
CA VAL A 119 4.42 15.66 -2.00
C VAL A 119 5.45 16.62 -1.40
N PHE A 120 6.70 16.18 -1.23
CA PHE A 120 7.79 17.04 -0.74
C PHE A 120 8.04 18.24 -1.65
N LEU A 121 8.13 18.02 -2.97
CA LEU A 121 8.37 19.09 -3.94
C LEU A 121 7.22 20.10 -3.95
N ILE A 122 5.97 19.64 -3.89
CA ILE A 122 4.81 20.54 -3.83
C ILE A 122 4.82 21.33 -2.52
N GLY A 123 5.01 20.68 -1.37
CA GLY A 123 5.08 21.36 -0.08
C GLY A 123 6.17 22.44 -0.04
N THR A 124 7.36 22.13 -0.56
CA THR A 124 8.48 23.08 -0.61
C THR A 124 8.23 24.25 -1.57
N ILE A 125 7.63 24.02 -2.75
CA ILE A 125 7.21 25.09 -3.68
C ILE A 125 6.24 26.06 -3.00
N TYR A 126 5.32 25.55 -2.18
CA TYR A 126 4.38 26.36 -1.41
C TYR A 126 4.92 26.84 -0.05
N LYS A 127 6.23 26.70 0.19
CA LYS A 127 6.95 27.20 1.37
C LYS A 127 6.59 26.52 2.70
N PHE A 128 6.00 25.33 2.68
CA PHE A 128 5.76 24.55 3.89
C PHE A 128 7.11 24.11 4.48
N ARG A 129 7.22 24.12 5.81
CA ARG A 129 8.48 23.79 6.50
C ARG A 129 8.27 22.66 7.50
N PRO A 130 9.28 21.83 7.77
CA PRO A 130 9.19 20.90 8.88
C PRO A 130 9.18 21.69 10.19
N GLU A 131 8.25 21.38 11.09
CA GLU A 131 8.25 21.92 12.46
C GLU A 131 9.46 21.38 13.24
N SER A 132 9.81 20.11 13.00
CA SER A 132 11.00 19.48 13.53
C SER A 132 11.53 18.43 12.57
N ILE A 133 12.80 18.54 12.18
CA ILE A 133 13.46 17.58 11.28
C ILE A 133 13.32 16.15 11.83
N LYS A 134 13.41 15.98 13.15
CA LYS A 134 13.26 14.67 13.81
C LYS A 134 11.84 14.11 13.63
N LEU A 135 10.81 14.92 13.90
CA LEU A 135 9.41 14.49 13.75
C LEU A 135 9.06 14.24 12.29
N PHE A 136 9.46 15.16 11.40
CA PHE A 136 9.31 15.01 9.96
C PHE A 136 9.91 13.70 9.45
N THR A 137 11.17 13.43 9.78
CA THR A 137 11.83 12.20 9.35
C THR A 137 11.11 10.97 9.89
N LEU A 138 10.67 11.00 11.16
CA LEU A 138 9.96 9.89 11.78
C LEU A 138 8.63 9.60 11.06
N ILE A 139 7.78 10.62 10.85
CA ILE A 139 6.48 10.48 10.17
C ILE A 139 6.68 9.98 8.75
N VAL A 140 7.54 10.62 7.97
CA VAL A 140 7.75 10.27 6.56
C VAL A 140 8.31 8.85 6.41
N THR A 141 9.28 8.46 7.25
CA THR A 141 9.87 7.12 7.17
C THR A 141 8.90 6.03 7.63
N THR A 142 8.16 6.26 8.71
CA THR A 142 7.16 5.30 9.20
C THR A 142 6.04 5.10 8.19
N ASP A 143 5.47 6.18 7.67
CA ASP A 143 4.41 6.14 6.67
C ASP A 143 4.88 5.44 5.38
N PHE A 144 6.08 5.78 4.90
CA PHE A 144 6.69 5.14 3.74
C PHE A 144 6.85 3.62 3.92
N ILE A 145 7.31 3.18 5.09
CA ILE A 145 7.48 1.76 5.40
C ILE A 145 6.13 1.04 5.43
N LEU A 146 5.14 1.60 6.14
CA LEU A 146 3.81 0.99 6.25
C LEU A 146 3.14 0.86 4.87
N LEU A 147 3.13 1.94 4.08
CA LEU A 147 2.56 1.91 2.74
C LEU A 147 3.29 0.97 1.79
N THR A 148 4.62 0.95 1.84
CA THR A 148 5.41 0.03 0.99
C THR A 148 5.12 -1.42 1.33
N LEU A 149 5.06 -1.78 2.61
CA LEU A 149 4.80 -3.15 3.05
C LEU A 149 3.37 -3.58 2.72
N THR A 150 2.36 -2.73 3.02
CA THR A 150 0.95 -3.00 2.71
C THR A 150 0.71 -3.06 1.21
N GLY A 151 1.22 -2.09 0.44
CA GLY A 151 1.12 -2.11 -1.02
C GLY A 151 1.83 -3.32 -1.63
N PHE A 152 2.98 -3.73 -1.08
CA PHE A 152 3.66 -4.93 -1.54
C PHE A 152 2.86 -6.20 -1.23
N LEU A 153 2.27 -6.30 -0.04
CA LEU A 153 1.38 -7.39 0.35
C LEU A 153 0.22 -7.54 -0.63
N LEU A 154 -0.42 -6.43 -1.03
CA LEU A 154 -1.47 -6.43 -2.04
C LEU A 154 -0.94 -6.93 -3.39
N VAL A 155 0.15 -6.33 -3.89
CA VAL A 155 0.72 -6.66 -5.21
C VAL A 155 1.15 -8.13 -5.31
N ILE A 156 1.82 -8.67 -4.29
CA ILE A 156 2.24 -10.08 -4.31
C ILE A 156 1.04 -11.02 -4.23
N SER A 157 0.00 -10.65 -3.49
CA SER A 157 -1.24 -11.41 -3.41
C SER A 157 -1.94 -11.48 -4.77
N THR A 158 -2.07 -10.35 -5.49
CA THR A 158 -2.62 -10.35 -6.85
C THR A 158 -1.79 -11.21 -7.79
N ASN A 159 -0.47 -11.08 -7.75
CA ASN A 159 0.40 -11.83 -8.65
C ASN A 159 0.31 -13.34 -8.39
N LEU A 160 0.22 -13.78 -7.14
CA LEU A 160 0.01 -15.20 -6.83
C LEU A 160 -1.38 -15.70 -7.22
N LEU A 161 -2.43 -14.91 -6.95
CA LEU A 161 -3.80 -15.24 -7.36
C LEU A 161 -3.95 -15.32 -8.88
N SER A 162 -3.20 -14.51 -9.64
CA SER A 162 -3.26 -14.48 -11.11
C SER A 162 -2.95 -15.82 -11.76
N PHE A 163 -2.09 -16.64 -11.16
CA PHE A 163 -1.79 -17.98 -11.66
C PHE A 163 -2.99 -18.93 -11.55
N LYS A 164 -3.85 -18.72 -10.55
CA LYS A 164 -5.03 -19.55 -10.33
C LYS A 164 -6.23 -19.05 -11.13
N LEU A 165 -6.53 -17.75 -11.05
CA LEU A 165 -7.77 -17.14 -11.52
C LEU A 165 -7.63 -16.40 -12.87
N GLY A 166 -6.41 -16.22 -13.38
CA GLY A 166 -6.14 -15.24 -14.43
C GLY A 166 -5.91 -13.84 -13.85
N THR A 167 -5.25 -12.99 -14.62
CA THR A 167 -4.78 -11.66 -14.19
C THR A 167 -5.94 -10.71 -13.89
N ASN A 168 -6.96 -10.66 -14.77
CA ASN A 168 -8.13 -9.79 -14.62
C ASN A 168 -8.96 -10.11 -13.37
N PHE A 169 -9.28 -11.38 -13.15
CA PHE A 169 -10.06 -11.81 -11.98
C PHE A 169 -9.26 -11.65 -10.68
N ALA A 170 -7.95 -11.93 -10.68
CA ALA A 170 -7.09 -11.70 -9.52
C ALA A 170 -7.02 -10.21 -9.15
N TYR A 171 -6.95 -9.33 -10.15
CA TYR A 171 -7.00 -7.89 -9.96
C TYR A 171 -8.33 -7.43 -9.35
N LEU A 172 -9.46 -7.80 -9.97
CA LEU A 172 -10.79 -7.39 -9.51
C LEU A 172 -11.10 -7.91 -8.10
N SER A 173 -10.81 -9.18 -7.83
CA SER A 173 -11.03 -9.79 -6.52
C SER A 173 -10.22 -9.11 -5.42
N LEU A 174 -8.96 -8.76 -5.68
CA LEU A 174 -8.15 -8.08 -4.67
C LEU A 174 -8.62 -6.64 -4.44
N ILE A 175 -9.04 -5.90 -5.46
CA ILE A 175 -9.56 -4.53 -5.27
C ILE A 175 -10.85 -4.54 -4.44
N ILE A 176 -11.75 -5.48 -4.71
CA ILE A 176 -12.98 -5.62 -3.92
C ILE A 176 -12.63 -5.96 -2.47
N ALA A 177 -11.67 -6.87 -2.25
CA ALA A 177 -11.21 -7.23 -0.92
C ALA A 177 -10.53 -6.05 -0.21
N ASP A 178 -9.66 -5.30 -0.88
CA ASP A 178 -8.96 -4.12 -0.33
C ASP A 178 -9.96 -3.03 0.05
N GLY A 179 -10.90 -2.70 -0.84
CA GLY A 179 -11.97 -1.75 -0.55
C GLY A 179 -12.82 -2.17 0.65
N ALA A 180 -13.21 -3.46 0.71
CA ALA A 180 -13.95 -3.99 1.85
C ALA A 180 -13.12 -3.90 3.15
N MET A 181 -11.83 -4.22 3.12
CA MET A 181 -10.95 -4.14 4.29
C MET A 181 -10.70 -2.70 4.75
N ILE A 182 -10.71 -1.70 3.85
CA ILE A 182 -10.62 -0.28 4.22
C ILE A 182 -11.93 0.19 4.88
N MET A 183 -13.10 -0.26 4.41
CA MET A 183 -14.40 0.15 4.96
C MET A 183 -14.82 -0.62 6.22
N LEU A 184 -14.36 -1.85 6.39
CA LEU A 184 -14.76 -2.70 7.52
C LEU A 184 -14.52 -2.04 8.89
N PRO A 185 -13.35 -1.40 9.16
CA PRO A 185 -13.11 -0.70 10.41
C PRO A 185 -14.16 0.38 10.69
N ALA A 186 -14.55 1.14 9.68
CA ALA A 186 -15.55 2.19 9.79
C ALA A 186 -16.93 1.61 10.17
N ALA A 187 -17.28 0.44 9.62
CA ALA A 187 -18.55 -0.24 9.93
C ALA A 187 -18.54 -0.97 11.29
N LEU A 188 -17.37 -1.33 11.83
CA LEU A 188 -17.24 -2.20 12.99
C LEU A 188 -16.71 -1.50 14.24
N HIS A 189 -16.23 -0.26 14.12
CA HIS A 189 -15.74 0.52 15.24
C HIS A 189 -16.85 0.69 16.30
N GLY A 190 -16.54 0.40 17.57
CA GLY A 190 -17.50 0.44 18.67
C GLY A 190 -18.43 -0.79 18.78
N VAL A 191 -18.46 -1.68 17.77
CA VAL A 191 -19.25 -2.91 17.79
C VAL A 191 -18.38 -4.14 18.09
N LEU A 192 -17.20 -4.21 17.46
CA LEU A 192 -16.26 -5.30 17.64
C LEU A 192 -15.04 -4.86 18.46
N ASP A 193 -14.36 -5.85 19.04
CA ASP A 193 -13.07 -5.64 19.69
C ASP A 193 -12.07 -5.02 18.69
N ASN A 194 -11.37 -3.99 19.15
CA ASN A 194 -10.27 -3.33 18.45
C ASN A 194 -9.24 -4.33 17.91
N LEU A 195 -9.12 -5.51 18.52
CA LEU A 195 -8.27 -6.59 18.01
C LEU A 195 -8.62 -7.03 16.58
N ILE A 196 -9.92 -7.11 16.23
CA ILE A 196 -10.34 -7.51 14.87
C ILE A 196 -9.91 -6.47 13.85
N ILE A 197 -10.04 -5.18 14.19
CA ILE A 197 -9.62 -4.07 13.32
C ILE A 197 -8.11 -4.10 13.10
N LYS A 198 -7.33 -4.40 14.15
CA LYS A 198 -5.86 -4.55 14.08
C LYS A 198 -5.41 -5.72 13.20
N LEU A 199 -6.25 -6.75 13.03
CA LEU A 199 -5.96 -7.92 12.17
C LEU A 199 -6.28 -7.69 10.69
N LEU A 200 -6.86 -6.55 10.32
CA LEU A 200 -7.08 -6.23 8.91
C LEU A 200 -5.78 -5.69 8.29
N PRO A 201 -5.27 -6.28 7.19
CA PRO A 201 -4.00 -5.86 6.60
C PRO A 201 -3.96 -4.38 6.20
N THR A 202 -5.06 -3.85 5.68
CA THR A 202 -5.17 -2.44 5.25
C THR A 202 -5.12 -1.47 6.44
N SER A 203 -5.70 -1.83 7.59
CA SER A 203 -5.62 -1.04 8.83
C SER A 203 -4.19 -0.81 9.27
N ASN A 204 -3.32 -1.80 9.09
CA ASN A 204 -1.91 -1.72 9.45
C ASN A 204 -1.13 -0.75 8.54
N GLY A 205 -1.69 -0.37 7.38
CA GLY A 205 -1.15 0.68 6.52
C GLY A 205 -1.57 2.10 6.93
N MET A 206 -2.56 2.27 7.82
CA MET A 206 -3.10 3.60 8.18
C MET A 206 -2.28 4.20 9.33
N LEU A 207 -1.36 5.12 9.02
CA LEU A 207 -0.54 5.76 10.04
C LEU A 207 -1.37 6.37 11.18
N ILE A 208 -2.44 7.12 10.87
CA ILE A 208 -3.21 7.88 11.86
C ILE A 208 -4.01 7.02 12.85
N TRP A 209 -4.22 5.74 12.54
CA TRP A 209 -4.87 4.82 13.47
C TRP A 209 -3.94 4.33 14.59
N HIS A 210 -2.64 4.62 14.51
CA HIS A 210 -1.69 4.24 15.53
C HIS A 210 -1.66 5.24 16.69
N SER A 211 -1.57 4.70 17.91
CA SER A 211 -1.62 5.43 19.18
C SER A 211 -0.25 5.90 19.69
N ASP A 212 0.79 5.81 18.87
CA ASP A 212 2.16 6.22 19.19
C ASP A 212 2.24 7.71 19.58
N ASN A 213 3.09 8.01 20.57
CA ASN A 213 3.16 9.36 21.17
C ASN A 213 3.47 10.48 20.17
N PHE A 214 4.25 10.20 19.12
CA PHE A 214 4.60 11.20 18.12
C PHE A 214 3.41 11.59 17.23
N LEU A 215 2.38 10.75 17.11
CA LEU A 215 1.16 11.03 16.35
C LEU A 215 0.08 11.71 17.19
N ARG A 216 0.08 11.49 18.51
CA ARG A 216 -0.92 12.08 19.42
C ARG A 216 -0.96 13.61 19.36
N LEU A 217 0.19 14.26 19.16
CA LEU A 217 0.27 15.72 19.00
C LEU A 217 -0.50 16.21 17.77
N PHE A 218 -0.48 15.44 16.68
CA PHE A 218 -1.20 15.75 15.45
C PHE A 218 -2.68 15.43 15.59
N SER A 219 -3.03 14.33 16.28
CA SER A 219 -4.44 13.96 16.57
C SER A 219 -5.17 15.07 17.30
N GLN A 220 -4.53 15.70 18.30
CA GLN A 220 -5.14 16.81 19.04
C GLN A 220 -5.44 18.04 18.17
N LYS A 221 -4.60 18.31 17.16
CA LYS A 221 -4.76 19.49 16.29
C LYS A 221 -5.69 19.23 15.11
N LEU A 222 -5.65 18.03 14.53
CA LEU A 222 -6.44 17.63 13.36
C LEU A 222 -7.76 16.91 13.71
N GLY A 223 -7.94 16.51 14.98
CA GLY A 223 -9.14 15.82 15.45
C GLY A 223 -9.31 14.39 14.92
N PHE A 224 -8.23 13.71 14.49
CA PHE A 224 -8.34 12.34 13.98
C PHE A 224 -8.36 11.30 15.11
N GLU A 225 -9.08 10.21 14.86
CA GLU A 225 -9.24 9.08 15.79
C GLU A 225 -8.10 8.06 15.66
N PHE A 226 -7.64 7.52 16.79
CA PHE A 226 -6.66 6.42 16.84
C PHE A 226 -7.20 5.23 17.63
N ILE A 227 -6.64 4.04 17.39
CA ILE A 227 -7.02 2.82 18.08
C ILE A 227 -6.08 2.61 19.27
N GLU A 228 -6.64 2.50 20.47
CA GLU A 228 -5.84 2.32 21.68
C GLU A 228 -4.97 1.05 21.62
N GLY A 229 -3.69 1.22 21.97
CA GLY A 229 -2.70 0.15 21.95
C GLY A 229 -2.40 -0.40 20.55
N PHE A 230 -2.76 0.32 19.48
CA PHE A 230 -2.29 0.02 18.13
C PHE A 230 -0.98 0.78 17.91
N SER A 231 0.15 0.08 17.78
CA SER A 231 1.46 0.71 17.60
C SER A 231 2.02 0.45 16.22
N VAL A 232 2.78 1.40 15.68
CA VAL A 232 3.43 1.27 14.36
C VAL A 232 4.32 0.02 14.32
N LEU A 233 5.02 -0.28 15.41
CA LEU A 233 5.86 -1.47 15.51
C LEU A 233 5.05 -2.77 15.38
N PHE A 234 3.87 -2.83 16.02
CA PHE A 234 2.97 -3.98 15.89
C PHE A 234 2.61 -4.19 14.41
N SER A 235 2.23 -3.13 13.71
CA SER A 235 1.84 -3.19 12.29
C SER A 235 2.96 -3.66 11.38
N ILE A 236 4.18 -3.16 11.59
CA ILE A 236 5.35 -3.60 10.83
C ILE A 236 5.59 -5.10 11.05
N ILE A 237 5.62 -5.55 12.31
CA ILE A 237 5.84 -6.97 12.63
C ILE A 237 4.73 -7.84 12.04
N TYR A 238 3.48 -7.41 12.19
CA TYR A 238 2.31 -8.13 11.67
C TYR A 238 2.37 -8.29 10.15
N ILE A 239 2.62 -7.21 9.40
CA ILE A 239 2.73 -7.29 7.94
C ILE A 239 3.93 -8.15 7.52
N LEU A 240 5.08 -8.07 8.22
CA LEU A 240 6.22 -8.94 7.93
C LEU A 240 5.91 -10.43 8.14
N ILE A 241 5.11 -10.77 9.15
CA ILE A 241 4.63 -12.15 9.36
C ILE A 241 3.73 -12.58 8.20
N LEU A 242 2.78 -11.74 7.76
CA LEU A 242 1.92 -12.04 6.61
C LEU A 242 2.74 -12.21 5.32
N LEU A 243 3.72 -11.34 5.08
CA LEU A 243 4.62 -11.42 3.92
C LEU A 243 5.46 -12.70 3.96
N ALA A 244 5.96 -13.10 5.13
CA ALA A 244 6.67 -14.36 5.30
C ALA A 244 5.75 -15.56 5.00
N ALA A 245 4.52 -15.55 5.52
CA ALA A 245 3.54 -16.59 5.24
C ALA A 245 3.23 -16.70 3.74
N ILE A 246 2.96 -15.58 3.07
CA ILE A 246 2.73 -15.52 1.63
C ILE A 246 3.95 -15.97 0.83
N PHE A 247 5.17 -15.63 1.28
CA PHE A 247 6.40 -16.07 0.64
C PHE A 247 6.52 -17.60 0.66
N PHE A 248 6.27 -18.25 1.81
CA PHE A 248 6.32 -19.72 1.92
C PHE A 248 5.20 -20.40 1.13
N ILE A 249 3.97 -19.85 1.19
CA ILE A 249 2.84 -20.33 0.38
C ILE A 249 3.17 -20.21 -1.10
N GLY A 250 3.72 -19.06 -1.52
CA GLY A 250 4.09 -18.76 -2.90
C GLY A 250 5.16 -19.72 -3.43
N ILE A 251 6.21 -20.02 -2.65
CA ILE A 251 7.22 -21.03 -3.04
C ILE A 251 6.55 -22.39 -3.30
N ARG A 252 5.79 -22.90 -2.32
CA ARG A 252 5.13 -24.22 -2.44
C ARG A 252 4.17 -24.25 -3.62
N PHE A 253 3.43 -23.17 -3.82
CA PHE A 253 2.46 -23.06 -4.90
C PHE A 253 3.15 -23.07 -6.27
N ILE A 254 4.23 -22.31 -6.44
CA ILE A 254 4.98 -22.23 -7.70
C ILE A 254 5.72 -23.52 -8.03
N GLU A 255 6.24 -24.23 -7.02
CA GLU A 255 6.89 -25.52 -7.24
C GLU A 255 5.92 -26.56 -7.83
N ASN A 256 4.68 -26.57 -7.34
CA ASN A 256 3.62 -27.50 -7.77
C ASN A 256 2.82 -27.02 -9.00
N LEU A 257 3.11 -25.83 -9.54
CA LEU A 257 2.34 -25.28 -10.65
C LEU A 257 2.82 -25.88 -11.98
N ASP A 258 1.91 -26.47 -12.75
CA ASP A 258 2.19 -26.91 -14.12
C ASP A 258 2.15 -25.74 -15.12
N VAL A 259 2.29 -26.03 -16.41
CA VAL A 259 2.21 -25.01 -17.47
C VAL A 259 0.85 -24.29 -17.39
N ILE A 260 0.87 -22.96 -17.46
CA ILE A 260 -0.36 -22.15 -17.37
C ILE A 260 -1.23 -22.41 -18.62
N ASN A 261 -2.51 -22.72 -18.40
CA ASN A 261 -3.50 -22.89 -19.46
C ASN A 261 -3.99 -21.51 -19.96
N GLU A 262 -3.94 -21.25 -21.26
CA GLU A 262 -4.23 -19.93 -21.85
C GLU A 262 -5.71 -19.54 -21.78
N GLU A 263 -6.61 -20.50 -21.59
CA GLU A 263 -8.07 -20.28 -21.51
C GLU A 263 -8.51 -19.41 -20.32
N LYS A 264 -7.62 -19.14 -19.35
CA LYS A 264 -7.94 -18.34 -18.16
C LYS A 264 -7.97 -16.82 -18.40
N GLU A 265 -7.51 -16.35 -19.57
CA GLU A 265 -7.52 -14.92 -19.93
C GLU A 265 -8.59 -14.55 -20.98
N ALA A 266 -9.38 -15.53 -21.44
CA ALA A 266 -10.55 -15.34 -22.31
C ALA A 266 -11.79 -14.92 -21.51
#